data_AF-A0AAU0F3X2-F1
#
_entry.id   AF-A0AAU0F3X2-F1
#
_cell.length_a   1.000
_cell.length_b   1.000
_cell.length_c   1.000
_cell.angle_alpha   90.00
_cell.angle_beta   90.00
_cell.angle_gamma   90.00
#
_symmetry.space_group_name_H-M   'P 1'
#
loop_
_entity.id
_entity.type
_entity.pdbx_description
1 polymer ?
#
loop_
_entity_poly.entity_id
_entity_poly.type
_entity_poly.pdbx_seq_one_letter_code
_entity_poly.pdbx_strand_id
1 'polypeptide(L)'
;MSAWTVNLRGSDVAYKPVFLGYITVTKDLATLYVDMEKLTPEAVQHLNEARVEAKPYDDFFTDLKKVEHQNVLISPNSNQSIFEALSAKNHLIKAAVPGNLMKAQKNETELEGFRIAMQRDGVAMVKFLYWLKHTAGKEALTEYSIGKKLRDFVQRGKTL
;
A
#
# COMPACT_ATOMS: atom_id res chain seq x y z
N MET A 1 0.43 5.94 -0.06
CA MET A 1 1.76 6.22 0.52
C MET A 1 1.80 5.79 1.96
N SER A 2 0.80 6.20 2.74
CA SER A 2 0.50 5.78 4.12
C SER A 2 0.98 4.36 4.47
N ALA A 3 0.52 3.34 3.73
CA ALA A 3 0.88 1.94 3.99
C ALA A 3 2.39 1.60 4.01
N TRP A 4 3.22 2.24 3.18
CA TRP A 4 4.67 2.00 3.21
C TRP A 4 5.32 2.74 4.38
N THR A 5 4.91 3.98 4.64
CA THR A 5 5.46 4.82 5.71
C THR A 5 5.29 4.20 7.09
N VAL A 6 4.18 3.52 7.35
CA VAL A 6 3.90 2.88 8.66
C VAL A 6 4.06 1.36 8.64
N ASN A 7 4.59 0.77 7.55
CA ASN A 7 4.75 -0.67 7.37
C ASN A 7 3.49 -1.54 7.59
N LEU A 8 2.29 -0.95 7.49
CA LEU A 8 1.01 -1.68 7.56
C LEU A 8 0.51 -2.09 6.17
N ARG A 9 -0.31 -3.14 6.11
CA ARG A 9 -0.97 -3.62 4.89
C ARG A 9 -2.45 -3.83 5.17
N GLY A 10 -3.28 -3.65 4.14
CA GLY A 10 -4.72 -3.90 4.21
C GLY A 10 -5.22 -4.50 2.91
N SER A 11 -6.52 -4.81 2.84
CA SER A 11 -7.15 -5.47 1.68
C SER A 11 -8.30 -4.67 1.07
N ASP A 12 -8.36 -3.35 1.35
CA ASP A 12 -9.44 -2.47 0.90
C ASP A 12 -9.52 -2.36 -0.63
N VAL A 13 -8.39 -2.52 -1.33
CA VAL A 13 -8.31 -2.44 -2.78
C VAL A 13 -7.93 -3.80 -3.36
N ALA A 14 -8.77 -4.35 -4.23
CA ALA A 14 -8.49 -5.62 -4.88
C ALA A 14 -7.11 -5.62 -5.56
N TYR A 15 -6.33 -6.68 -5.31
CA TYR A 15 -4.99 -6.89 -5.86
C TYR A 15 -3.92 -5.87 -5.44
N LYS A 16 -4.20 -4.99 -4.46
CA LYS A 16 -3.22 -4.08 -3.87
C LYS A 16 -3.30 -4.18 -2.35
N PRO A 17 -2.25 -4.61 -1.64
CA PRO A 17 -2.29 -4.79 -0.20
C PRO A 17 -2.18 -3.44 0.53
N VAL A 18 -3.14 -2.55 0.27
CA VAL A 18 -3.24 -1.20 0.82
C VAL A 18 -4.58 -1.01 1.52
N PHE A 19 -4.60 -0.15 2.51
CA PHE A 19 -5.81 0.31 3.18
C PHE A 19 -6.08 1.78 2.83
N LEU A 20 -7.34 2.18 2.92
CA LEU A 20 -7.73 3.57 2.77
C LEU A 20 -7.34 4.35 4.03
N GLY A 21 -6.60 5.44 3.83
CA GLY A 21 -6.19 6.29 4.95
C GLY A 21 -5.30 7.45 4.53
N TYR A 22 -5.30 8.48 5.38
CA TYR A 22 -4.42 9.64 5.26
C TYR A 22 -3.34 9.58 6.32
N ILE A 23 -2.21 10.23 6.06
CA ILE A 23 -1.17 10.43 7.06
C ILE A 23 -0.72 11.88 7.02
N THR A 24 -0.65 12.51 8.19
CA THR A 24 -0.01 13.81 8.38
C THR A 24 1.28 13.59 9.15
N VAL A 25 2.32 14.33 8.77
CA VAL A 25 3.63 14.26 9.43
C VAL A 25 4.09 15.69 9.68
N THR A 26 4.30 16.02 10.94
CA THR A 26 4.92 17.26 11.39
C THR A 26 6.36 16.96 11.83
N LYS A 27 7.08 17.95 12.37
CA LYS A 27 8.43 17.73 12.92
C LYS A 27 8.42 16.82 14.15
N ASP A 28 7.32 16.83 14.88
CA ASP A 28 7.24 16.23 16.22
C ASP A 28 6.29 15.03 16.28
N LEU A 29 5.32 14.93 15.36
CA LEU A 29 4.25 13.93 15.39
C LEU A 29 3.92 13.40 13.99
N ALA A 30 3.56 12.12 13.93
CA ALA A 30 2.87 11.52 12.79
C ALA A 30 1.50 11.03 13.22
N THR A 31 0.47 11.36 12.44
CA THR A 31 -0.92 10.94 12.70
C THR A 31 -1.47 10.21 11.48
N LEU A 32 -1.90 8.97 11.69
CA LEU A 32 -2.55 8.10 10.71
C LEU A 32 -4.08 8.18 10.89
N TYR A 33 -4.78 8.59 9.84
CA TYR A 33 -6.24 8.62 9.79
C TYR A 33 -6.74 7.40 9.02
N VAL A 34 -7.39 6.48 9.71
CA VAL A 34 -7.80 5.18 9.17
C VAL A 34 -9.10 4.72 9.82
N ASP A 35 -9.77 3.75 9.21
CA ASP A 35 -10.86 3.04 9.85
C ASP A 35 -10.34 2.25 11.06
N MET A 36 -10.74 2.68 12.26
CA MET A 36 -10.24 2.13 13.52
C MET A 36 -10.69 0.68 13.74
N GLU A 37 -11.81 0.26 13.15
CA GLU A 37 -12.29 -1.12 13.26
C GLU A 37 -11.41 -2.12 12.50
N LYS A 38 -10.64 -1.62 11.53
CA LYS A 38 -9.71 -2.44 10.72
C LYS A 38 -8.34 -2.62 11.38
N LEU A 39 -8.06 -1.92 12.47
CA LEU A 39 -6.79 -2.04 13.17
C LEU A 39 -6.82 -3.23 14.13
N THR A 40 -5.91 -4.17 13.92
CA THR A 40 -5.70 -5.26 14.87
C THR A 40 -4.90 -4.77 16.08
N PRO A 41 -4.97 -5.43 17.24
CA PRO A 41 -4.16 -5.09 18.41
C PRO A 41 -2.66 -5.00 18.11
N GLU A 42 -2.15 -5.89 17.26
CA GLU A 42 -0.74 -5.89 16.83
C GLU A 42 -0.41 -4.67 15.98
N ALA A 43 -1.32 -4.25 15.09
CA ALA A 43 -1.15 -3.05 14.28
C ALA A 43 -1.13 -1.79 15.17
N VAL A 44 -2.01 -1.72 16.18
CA VAL A 44 -2.03 -0.61 17.15
C VAL A 44 -0.73 -0.57 17.95
N GLN A 45 -0.25 -1.72 18.44
CA GLN A 45 1.02 -1.80 19.13
C GLN A 45 2.18 -1.30 18.26
N HIS A 46 2.25 -1.75 17.00
CA HIS A 46 3.28 -1.33 16.06
C HIS A 46 3.28 0.20 15.83
N LEU A 47 2.10 0.81 15.68
CA LEU A 47 1.97 2.26 15.53
C LEU A 47 2.45 3.01 16.78
N ASN A 48 2.10 2.51 17.98
CA ASN A 48 2.54 3.11 19.24
C ASN A 48 4.07 3.05 19.41
N GLU A 49 4.69 1.92 19.10
CA GLU A 49 6.16 1.77 19.10
C GLU A 49 6.84 2.73 18.12
N ALA A 50 6.21 2.95 16.96
CA ALA A 50 6.65 3.92 15.95
C ALA A 50 6.30 5.38 16.29
N ARG A 51 5.65 5.65 17.43
CA ARG A 51 5.15 6.98 17.85
C ARG A 51 4.21 7.62 16.83
N VAL A 52 3.39 6.80 16.18
CA VAL A 52 2.35 7.21 15.24
C VAL A 52 1.01 7.16 15.95
N GLU A 53 0.31 8.29 16.01
CA GLU A 53 -1.05 8.36 16.55
C GLU A 53 -2.05 7.84 15.50
N ALA A 54 -3.00 7.00 15.91
CA ALA A 54 -4.10 6.56 15.05
C ALA A 54 -5.38 7.34 15.38
N LYS A 55 -6.06 7.88 14.36
CA LYS A 55 -7.33 8.59 14.48
C LYS A 55 -8.36 8.06 13.47
N PRO A 56 -9.66 8.26 13.74
CA PRO A 56 -10.71 7.96 12.78
C PRO A 56 -10.49 8.64 11.42
N TYR A 57 -10.77 7.91 10.35
CA TYR A 57 -10.62 8.39 8.97
C TYR A 57 -11.33 9.73 8.73
N ASP A 58 -12.53 9.89 9.28
CA ASP A 58 -13.40 11.06 9.07
C ASP A 58 -12.89 12.33 9.77
N ASP A 59 -11.99 12.19 10.76
CA ASP A 59 -11.40 13.33 11.46
C ASP A 59 -10.33 14.06 10.64
N PHE A 60 -9.89 13.48 9.53
CA PHE A 60 -8.79 14.03 8.72
C PHE A 60 -9.05 15.48 8.29
N PHE A 61 -10.21 15.77 7.68
CA PHE A 61 -10.51 17.13 7.22
C PHE A 61 -10.80 18.10 8.37
N THR A 62 -11.30 17.59 9.51
CA THR A 62 -11.53 18.40 10.71
C THR A 62 -10.21 18.88 11.30
N ASP A 63 -9.22 17.99 11.40
CA ASP A 63 -7.88 18.36 11.85
C ASP A 63 -7.12 19.20 10.83
N LEU A 64 -7.29 18.91 9.53
CA LEU A 64 -6.62 19.65 8.47
C LEU A 64 -6.98 21.15 8.48
N LYS A 65 -8.23 21.49 8.80
CA LYS A 65 -8.71 22.89 8.91
C LYS A 65 -8.06 23.67 10.07
N LYS A 66 -7.52 22.99 11.07
CA LYS A 66 -6.84 23.61 12.23
C LYS A 66 -5.41 24.03 11.90
N VAL A 67 -4.87 23.57 10.77
CA VAL A 67 -3.51 23.92 10.32
C VAL A 67 -3.55 25.32 9.72
N GLU A 68 -2.91 26.28 10.38
CA GLU A 68 -2.86 27.68 9.94
C GLU A 68 -1.43 28.22 10.03
N HIS A 69 -1.09 29.13 9.12
CA HIS A 69 0.20 29.82 9.06
C HIS A 69 1.42 28.90 8.93
N GLN A 70 1.28 27.75 8.27
CA GLN A 70 2.35 26.79 8.05
C GLN A 70 2.81 26.72 6.59
N ASN A 71 4.02 26.17 6.40
CA ASN A 71 4.48 25.65 5.12
C ASN A 71 4.04 24.18 4.99
N VAL A 72 3.10 23.90 4.11
CA VAL A 72 2.53 22.55 3.98
C VAL A 72 2.94 21.96 2.63
N LEU A 73 3.67 20.85 2.68
CA LEU A 73 3.99 20.05 1.51
C LEU A 73 2.80 19.15 1.16
N ILE A 74 2.30 19.28 -0.06
CA ILE A 74 1.23 18.42 -0.59
C ILE A 74 1.68 17.75 -1.89
N SER A 75 1.22 16.50 -2.09
CA SER A 75 1.41 15.80 -3.35
C SER A 75 0.66 16.54 -4.48
N PRO A 76 1.24 16.66 -5.70
CA PRO A 76 0.54 17.22 -6.85
C PRO A 76 -0.74 16.47 -7.23
N ASN A 77 -0.84 15.19 -6.84
CA ASN A 77 -1.99 14.33 -7.12
C ASN A 77 -2.99 14.26 -5.95
N SER A 78 -2.88 15.13 -4.96
CA SER A 78 -3.87 15.22 -3.87
C SER A 78 -5.24 15.65 -4.40
N ASN A 79 -6.32 15.25 -3.73
CA ASN A 79 -7.66 15.68 -4.10
C ASN A 79 -7.85 17.20 -3.89
N GLN A 80 -8.83 17.76 -4.60
CA GLN A 80 -9.11 19.20 -4.57
C GLN A 80 -9.52 19.70 -3.17
N SER A 81 -10.26 18.89 -2.41
CA SER A 81 -10.72 19.25 -1.06
C SER A 81 -9.58 19.51 -0.07
N ILE A 82 -8.45 18.78 -0.19
CA ILE A 82 -7.23 19.05 0.60
C ILE A 82 -6.65 20.43 0.27
N PHE A 83 -6.65 20.80 -1.01
CA PHE A 83 -6.15 22.10 -1.45
C PHE A 83 -7.03 23.24 -0.92
N GLU A 84 -8.34 23.11 -1.02
CA GLU A 84 -9.31 24.10 -0.52
C GLU A 84 -9.22 24.27 0.99
N ALA A 85 -9.07 23.17 1.74
CA ALA A 85 -8.96 23.21 3.20
C ALA A 85 -7.72 23.95 3.70
N LEU A 86 -6.61 23.94 2.94
CA LEU A 86 -5.33 24.49 3.39
C LEU A 86 -4.94 25.83 2.75
N SER A 87 -5.35 26.09 1.50
CA SER A 87 -4.82 27.18 0.67
C SER A 87 -5.08 28.59 1.20
N ALA A 88 -6.15 28.81 1.96
CA ALA A 88 -6.52 30.15 2.43
C ALA A 88 -5.60 30.69 3.53
N LYS A 89 -5.01 29.82 4.35
CA LYS A 89 -4.28 30.20 5.58
C LYS A 89 -2.85 29.68 5.65
N ASN A 90 -2.38 28.97 4.62
CA ASN A 90 -1.08 28.31 4.60
C ASN A 90 -0.34 28.58 3.30
N HIS A 91 0.99 28.46 3.36
CA HIS A 91 1.82 28.44 2.16
C HIS A 91 2.00 27.00 1.67
N LEU A 92 1.47 26.72 0.49
CA LEU A 92 1.46 25.37 -0.08
C LEU A 92 2.65 25.12 -1.00
N ILE A 93 3.40 24.07 -0.70
CA ILE A 93 4.46 23.56 -1.56
C ILE A 93 3.93 22.32 -2.27
N LYS A 94 3.78 22.38 -3.59
CA LYS A 94 3.33 21.25 -4.41
C LYS A 94 4.55 20.51 -4.95
N ALA A 95 4.91 19.38 -4.36
CA ALA A 95 6.04 18.57 -4.82
C ALA A 95 5.87 17.09 -4.44
N ALA A 96 6.67 16.23 -5.07
CA ALA A 96 6.69 14.81 -4.72
C ALA A 96 7.02 14.64 -3.24
N VAL A 97 6.11 14.02 -2.51
CA VAL A 97 6.26 13.72 -1.08
C VAL A 97 7.42 12.73 -0.85
N PRO A 98 8.28 12.91 0.17
CA PRO A 98 9.53 12.16 0.32
C PRO A 98 9.37 10.64 0.29
N GLY A 99 8.29 10.11 0.89
CA GLY A 99 8.02 8.67 0.90
C GLY A 99 7.91 8.04 -0.48
N ASN A 100 7.59 8.81 -1.54
CA ASN A 100 7.55 8.30 -2.90
C ASN A 100 8.95 8.07 -3.46
N LEU A 101 9.89 8.98 -3.15
CA LEU A 101 11.29 8.86 -3.57
C LEU A 101 11.99 7.78 -2.75
N MET A 102 11.73 7.73 -1.44
CA MET A 102 12.35 6.74 -0.55
C MET A 102 11.98 5.31 -0.95
N LYS A 103 10.69 5.01 -1.13
CA LYS A 103 10.27 3.65 -1.56
C LYS A 103 10.72 3.29 -2.98
N ALA A 104 11.14 4.27 -3.78
CA ALA A 104 11.63 4.02 -5.14
C ALA A 104 12.98 3.32 -5.10
N GLN A 105 13.82 3.62 -4.10
CA GLN A 105 15.10 2.97 -3.84
C GLN A 105 14.92 1.86 -2.79
N LYS A 106 15.07 0.61 -3.22
CA LYS A 106 14.81 -0.55 -2.36
C LYS A 106 16.05 -0.84 -1.54
N ASN A 107 15.87 -1.12 -0.26
CA ASN A 107 16.97 -1.61 0.58
C ASN A 107 17.29 -3.08 0.27
N GLU A 108 18.38 -3.59 0.83
CA GLU A 108 18.84 -4.97 0.60
C GLU A 108 17.80 -6.03 0.99
N THR A 109 17.10 -5.82 2.11
CA THR A 109 16.04 -6.71 2.59
C THR A 109 14.84 -6.72 1.64
N GLU A 110 14.40 -5.55 1.15
CA GLU A 110 13.32 -5.44 0.16
C GLU A 110 13.71 -6.12 -1.15
N LEU A 111 14.95 -5.91 -1.62
CA LEU A 111 15.48 -6.56 -2.82
C LEU A 111 15.51 -8.08 -2.67
N GLU A 112 15.91 -8.59 -1.50
CA GLU A 112 15.91 -10.02 -1.25
C GLU A 112 14.49 -10.59 -1.21
N GLY A 113 13.55 -9.88 -0.58
CA GLY A 113 12.13 -10.20 -0.66
C GLY A 113 11.62 -10.30 -2.11
N PHE A 114 12.05 -9.38 -2.99
CA PHE A 114 11.74 -9.45 -4.42
C PHE A 114 12.33 -10.68 -5.09
N ARG A 115 13.59 -11.06 -4.79
CA ARG A 115 14.22 -12.26 -5.37
C ARG A 115 13.48 -13.53 -4.96
N ILE A 116 13.15 -13.68 -3.69
CA ILE A 116 12.38 -14.82 -3.17
C ILE A 116 11.00 -14.89 -3.84
N ALA A 117 10.30 -13.74 -3.95
CA ALA A 117 8.99 -13.68 -4.61
C ALA A 117 9.09 -14.08 -6.09
N MET A 118 10.08 -13.58 -6.82
CA MET A 118 10.32 -13.92 -8.23
C MET A 118 10.69 -15.39 -8.42
N GLN A 119 11.50 -15.97 -7.52
CA GLN A 119 11.86 -17.38 -7.57
C GLN A 119 10.63 -18.28 -7.39
N ARG A 120 9.78 -17.96 -6.40
CA ARG A 120 8.52 -18.68 -6.15
C ARG A 120 7.57 -18.58 -7.35
N ASP A 121 7.45 -17.39 -7.94
CA ASP A 121 6.63 -17.17 -9.13
C ASP A 121 7.18 -17.92 -10.35
N GLY A 122 8.50 -17.95 -10.52
CA GLY A 122 9.18 -18.72 -11.57
C GLY A 122 8.89 -20.23 -11.46
N VAL A 123 8.96 -20.79 -10.25
CA VAL A 123 8.60 -22.22 -10.02
C VAL A 123 7.13 -22.48 -10.37
N ALA A 124 6.23 -21.58 -9.97
CA ALA A 124 4.81 -21.69 -10.32
C ALA A 124 4.58 -21.62 -11.84
N MET A 125 5.28 -20.72 -12.52
CA MET A 125 5.21 -20.56 -13.97
C MET A 125 5.71 -21.80 -14.72
N VAL A 126 6.85 -22.38 -14.32
CA VAL A 126 7.37 -23.60 -14.96
C VAL A 126 6.40 -24.78 -14.77
N LYS A 127 5.84 -24.96 -13.57
CA LYS A 127 4.82 -25.99 -13.31
C LYS A 127 3.56 -25.78 -14.15
N PHE A 128 3.12 -24.53 -14.27
CA PHE A 128 1.98 -24.16 -15.11
C PHE A 128 2.24 -24.44 -16.59
N LEU A 129 3.38 -24.03 -17.14
CA LEU A 129 3.76 -24.26 -18.53
C LEU A 129 3.90 -25.75 -18.84
N TYR A 130 4.48 -26.52 -17.92
CA TYR A 130 4.52 -27.98 -18.04
C TYR A 130 3.11 -28.57 -18.13
N TRP A 131 2.21 -28.18 -17.21
CA TRP A 131 0.82 -28.63 -17.24
C TRP A 131 0.13 -28.25 -18.56
N LEU A 132 0.25 -26.98 -18.98
CA LEU A 132 -0.40 -26.48 -20.18
C LEU A 132 0.06 -27.24 -21.43
N LYS A 133 1.36 -27.50 -21.57
CA LYS A 133 1.93 -28.26 -22.70
C LYS A 133 1.36 -29.68 -22.79
N HIS A 134 1.05 -30.31 -21.66
CA HIS A 134 0.58 -31.70 -21.62
C HIS A 134 -0.95 -31.84 -21.65
N THR A 135 -1.70 -30.77 -21.39
CA THR A 135 -3.18 -30.74 -21.40
C THR A 135 -3.74 -30.07 -22.66
N ALA A 136 -3.01 -29.14 -23.28
CA ALA A 136 -3.44 -28.46 -24.50
C ALA A 136 -3.71 -29.47 -25.64
N GLY A 137 -4.85 -29.31 -26.31
CA GLY A 137 -5.31 -30.21 -27.38
C GLY A 137 -5.94 -31.52 -26.90
N LYS A 138 -5.91 -31.83 -25.59
CA LYS A 138 -6.58 -33.00 -25.01
C LYS A 138 -7.92 -32.67 -24.36
N GLU A 139 -8.04 -31.44 -23.85
CA GLU A 139 -9.24 -30.93 -23.19
C GLU A 139 -9.61 -29.57 -23.80
N ALA A 140 -10.90 -29.23 -23.76
CA ALA A 140 -11.36 -27.89 -24.13
C ALA A 140 -10.92 -26.89 -23.06
N LEU A 141 -9.98 -26.01 -23.41
CA LEU A 141 -9.45 -24.97 -22.53
C LEU A 141 -9.86 -23.60 -23.06
N THR A 142 -10.28 -22.71 -22.15
CA THR A 142 -10.52 -21.29 -22.44
C THR A 142 -9.47 -20.44 -21.74
N GLU A 143 -9.29 -19.20 -22.19
CA GLU A 143 -8.40 -18.25 -21.52
C GLU A 143 -8.73 -18.09 -20.03
N TYR A 144 -10.03 -18.14 -19.68
CA TYR A 144 -10.50 -18.09 -18.30
C TYR A 144 -10.07 -19.31 -17.48
N SER A 145 -10.27 -20.52 -17.99
CA SER A 145 -9.88 -21.75 -17.27
C SER A 145 -8.36 -21.86 -17.10
N ILE A 146 -7.62 -21.42 -18.12
CA ILE A 146 -6.15 -21.34 -18.09
C ILE A 146 -5.70 -20.34 -17.01
N GLY A 147 -6.29 -19.13 -16.99
CA GLY A 147 -5.98 -18.12 -15.98
C GLY A 147 -6.29 -18.57 -14.54
N LYS A 148 -7.39 -19.30 -14.34
CA LYS A 148 -7.71 -19.91 -13.04
C LYS A 148 -6.64 -20.92 -12.62
N LYS A 149 -6.20 -21.78 -13.55
CA LYS A 149 -5.16 -22.78 -13.26
C LYS A 149 -3.82 -22.16 -12.90
N LEU A 150 -3.42 -21.09 -13.60
CA LEU A 150 -2.20 -20.34 -13.25
C LEU A 150 -2.28 -19.79 -11.82
N ARG A 151 -3.41 -19.18 -11.43
CA ARG A 151 -3.61 -18.69 -10.06
C ARG A 151 -3.49 -19.80 -9.02
N ASP A 152 -4.00 -21.00 -9.31
CA ASP A 152 -3.87 -22.15 -8.39
C ASP A 152 -2.40 -22.54 -8.17
N PHE A 153 -1.58 -22.53 -9.22
CA PHE A 153 -0.14 -22.82 -9.09
C PHE A 153 0.59 -21.74 -8.27
N VAL A 154 0.29 -20.46 -8.51
CA VAL A 154 0.86 -19.34 -7.76
C VAL A 154 0.45 -19.42 -6.28
N GLN A 155 -0.80 -19.76 -5.98
CA GLN A 155 -1.27 -19.88 -4.59
C GLN A 155 -0.60 -21.04 -3.85
N ARG A 156 -0.39 -22.18 -4.51
CA ARG A 156 0.31 -23.35 -3.92
C ARG A 156 1.81 -23.11 -3.74
N GLY A 157 2.42 -22.25 -4.55
CA GLY A 157 3.84 -21.88 -4.45
C GLY A 157 4.17 -21.02 -3.23
N LYS A 158 3.17 -20.48 -2.52
CA LYS A 158 3.35 -19.70 -1.28
C LYS A 158 3.64 -20.56 -0.04
N THR A 159 3.38 -21.86 -0.10
CA THR A 159 3.44 -22.79 1.04
C THR A 159 4.74 -23.62 1.10
N LEU A 160 5.76 -23.23 0.33
CA LEU A 160 7.10 -23.84 0.32
C LEU A 160 8.13 -22.92 0.98
#